data_AF-A0A1Q7UHN4-F1
#
_entry.id   AF-A0A1Q7UHN4-F1
#
_cell.length_a   1.000
_cell.length_b   1.000
_cell.length_c   1.000
_cell.angle_alpha   90.00
_cell.angle_beta   90.00
_cell.angle_gamma   90.00
#
_symmetry.space_group_name_H-M   'P 1'
#
loop_
_entity.id
_entity.type
_entity.pdbx_description
1 polymer ?
#
loop_
_entity_poly.entity_id
_entity_poly.type
_entity_poly.pdbx_seq_one_letter_code
_entity_poly.pdbx_strand_id
1 'polypeptide(L)'
;MPSLGLSSAAPSAAKRANACGREEFLSGLEAVFGRFKLHQAALTFRTKVTGRGFVNANIIEGCDGFRVVIRGIDTFDVGVDLQSEARKEGFGVTLECIQAKQIGIWDGILGHARDRPGATAIANRAASVGFPGAKLRNDPCGGFEVYVRGFADQRAAQSWAEAARGRGFPDAVAELN
;
A
#
# COMPACT_ATOMS: atom_id res chain seq x y z
N MET A 1 46.39 -18.78 7.34
CA MET A 1 44.94 -19.02 7.23
C MET A 1 44.22 -17.91 7.98
N PRO A 2 43.78 -16.82 7.32
CA PRO A 2 42.91 -15.82 7.96
C PRO A 2 41.45 -16.29 7.93
N SER A 3 40.76 -16.20 9.06
CA SER A 3 39.33 -16.51 9.18
C SER A 3 38.49 -15.30 8.73
N LEU A 4 37.40 -15.62 8.05
CA LEU A 4 36.46 -14.72 7.37
C LEU A 4 35.79 -13.74 8.34
N GLY A 5 35.90 -12.45 8.04
CA GLY A 5 35.13 -11.40 8.72
C GLY A 5 33.66 -11.48 8.31
N LEU A 6 32.79 -11.73 9.28
CA LEU A 6 31.34 -11.56 9.15
C LEU A 6 31.04 -10.07 9.03
N SER A 7 30.70 -9.61 7.82
CA SER A 7 30.11 -8.30 7.59
C SER A 7 28.76 -8.22 8.30
N SER A 8 28.72 -7.50 9.41
CA SER A 8 27.48 -7.00 10.00
C SER A 8 26.92 -5.91 9.09
N ALA A 9 26.08 -6.30 8.12
CA ALA A 9 25.24 -5.35 7.40
C ALA A 9 24.21 -4.81 8.40
N ALA A 10 24.49 -3.63 8.97
CA ALA A 10 23.51 -2.88 9.71
C ALA A 10 22.34 -2.54 8.76
N PRO A 11 21.07 -2.69 9.17
CA PRO A 11 19.97 -2.21 8.37
C PRO A 11 20.15 -0.71 8.18
N SER A 12 20.20 -0.27 6.92
CA SER A 12 20.23 1.15 6.59
C SER A 12 19.05 1.80 7.32
N ALA A 13 19.36 2.67 8.28
CA ALA A 13 18.36 3.44 9.00
C ALA A 13 17.46 4.10 7.96
N ALA A 14 16.19 3.70 7.96
CA ALA A 14 15.17 4.27 7.10
C ALA A 14 15.29 5.80 7.18
N LYS A 15 15.60 6.44 6.05
CA LYS A 15 15.52 7.89 5.93
C LYS A 15 14.14 8.27 6.44
N ARG A 16 14.10 8.99 7.58
CA ARG A 16 12.88 9.61 8.10
C ARG A 16 12.20 10.31 6.94
N ALA A 17 10.94 9.99 6.70
CA ALA A 17 10.10 10.67 5.72
C ALA A 17 10.05 12.15 6.12
N ASN A 18 10.92 12.96 5.51
CA ASN A 18 10.77 14.41 5.54
C ASN A 18 9.43 14.70 4.87
N ALA A 19 8.51 15.33 5.61
CA ALA A 19 7.16 15.67 5.17
C ALA A 19 7.20 16.77 4.10
N CYS A 20 7.67 16.43 2.90
CA CYS A 20 7.53 17.24 1.70
C CYS A 20 6.57 16.48 0.77
N GLY A 21 5.34 16.97 0.67
CA GLY A 21 4.26 16.30 -0.06
C GLY A 21 3.03 16.05 0.81
N ARG A 22 1.92 15.69 0.16
CA ARG A 22 0.69 15.29 0.85
C ARG A 22 0.99 14.04 1.68
N GLU A 23 0.68 14.09 2.97
CA GLU A 23 0.75 12.88 3.80
C GLU A 23 -0.20 11.82 3.21
N GLU A 24 0.35 10.66 2.87
CA GLU A 24 -0.44 9.53 2.41
C GLU A 24 -1.09 8.87 3.62
N PHE A 25 -2.39 9.10 3.80
CA PHE A 25 -3.18 8.49 4.86
C PHE A 25 -3.85 7.19 4.42
N LEU A 26 -3.72 6.83 3.15
CA LEU A 26 -4.33 5.65 2.55
C LEU A 26 -3.27 4.88 1.77
N SER A 27 -3.14 3.60 2.10
CA SER A 27 -2.39 2.66 1.28
C SER A 27 -3.12 2.38 -0.03
N GLY A 28 -2.41 1.92 -1.04
CA GLY A 28 -3.01 1.45 -2.28
C GLY A 28 -2.06 1.49 -3.46
N LEU A 29 -2.55 0.96 -4.58
CA LEU A 29 -1.80 0.89 -5.83
C LEU A 29 -1.94 2.19 -6.63
N GLU A 30 -0.82 2.68 -7.16
CA GLU A 30 -0.75 3.82 -8.05
C GLU A 30 -0.19 3.46 -9.42
N ALA A 31 -0.84 3.95 -10.47
CA ALA A 31 -0.27 3.97 -11.81
C ALA A 31 0.41 5.32 -12.03
N VAL A 32 1.74 5.35 -12.07
CA VAL A 32 2.53 6.56 -12.26
C VAL A 32 2.88 6.71 -13.74
N PHE A 33 2.33 7.74 -14.38
CA PHE A 33 2.54 8.03 -15.79
C PHE A 33 3.80 8.83 -16.06
N GLY A 34 4.26 9.62 -15.08
CA GLY A 34 5.46 10.43 -15.22
C GLY A 34 5.80 11.22 -13.97
N ARG A 35 7.05 11.69 -13.92
CA ARG A 35 7.62 12.48 -12.83
C ARG A 35 8.28 13.73 -13.39
N PHE A 36 8.08 14.87 -12.73
CA PHE A 36 8.44 16.19 -13.24
C PHE A 36 8.99 17.07 -12.12
N LYS A 37 9.97 17.92 -12.42
CA LYS A 37 10.46 18.92 -11.45
C LYS A 37 9.59 20.17 -11.36
N LEU A 38 8.86 20.49 -12.44
CA LEU A 38 8.06 21.70 -12.56
C LEU A 38 6.57 21.36 -12.63
N HIS A 39 5.75 22.11 -11.88
CA HIS A 39 4.29 21.92 -11.87
C HIS A 39 3.69 22.07 -13.27
N GLN A 40 4.14 23.06 -14.04
CA GLN A 40 3.63 23.32 -15.39
C GLN A 40 3.90 22.17 -16.37
N ALA A 41 5.05 21.49 -16.22
CA ALA A 41 5.37 20.30 -17.01
C ALA A 41 4.43 19.14 -16.65
N ALA A 42 4.15 18.94 -15.35
CA ALA A 42 3.19 17.94 -14.89
C ALA A 42 1.77 18.25 -15.39
N LEU A 43 1.34 19.52 -15.40
CA LEU A 43 0.04 19.94 -15.92
C LEU A 43 -0.12 19.68 -17.42
N THR A 44 0.91 20.04 -18.19
CA THR A 44 0.94 19.77 -19.63
C THR A 44 0.86 18.27 -19.91
N PHE A 45 1.62 17.48 -19.16
CA PHE A 45 1.62 16.03 -19.31
C PHE A 45 0.31 15.38 -18.85
N ARG A 46 -0.26 15.80 -17.72
CA ARG A 46 -1.59 15.38 -17.28
C ARG A 46 -2.63 15.61 -18.36
N THR A 47 -2.61 16.78 -19.01
CA THR A 47 -3.57 17.11 -20.10
C THR A 47 -3.45 16.12 -21.26
N LYS A 48 -2.22 15.70 -21.62
CA LYS A 48 -2.00 14.64 -22.63
C LYS A 48 -2.57 13.30 -22.16
N VAL A 49 -2.29 12.90 -20.92
CA VAL A 49 -2.79 11.65 -20.32
C VAL A 49 -4.32 11.63 -20.32
N THR A 50 -4.98 12.67 -19.82
CA THR A 50 -6.45 12.78 -19.82
C THR A 50 -7.02 12.84 -21.23
N GLY A 51 -6.32 13.48 -22.17
CA GLY A 51 -6.72 13.54 -23.58
C GLY A 51 -6.67 12.18 -24.29
N ARG A 52 -5.97 11.18 -23.73
CA ARG A 52 -5.96 9.78 -24.18
C ARG A 52 -6.97 8.89 -23.47
N GLY A 53 -7.91 9.48 -22.71
CA GLY A 53 -8.99 8.74 -22.03
C GLY A 53 -8.70 8.37 -20.58
N PHE A 54 -7.50 8.65 -20.07
CA PHE A 54 -7.12 8.43 -18.67
C PHE A 54 -7.61 9.58 -17.78
N VAL A 55 -8.93 9.77 -17.70
CA VAL A 55 -9.60 10.97 -17.15
C VAL A 55 -9.34 11.23 -15.67
N ASN A 56 -8.99 10.19 -14.90
CA ASN A 56 -8.70 10.28 -13.47
C ASN A 56 -7.22 10.52 -13.15
N ALA A 57 -6.42 10.96 -14.13
CA ALA A 57 -5.03 11.34 -13.90
C ALA A 57 -4.93 12.64 -13.07
N ASN A 58 -4.22 12.56 -11.96
CA ASN A 58 -4.02 13.61 -10.97
C ASN A 58 -2.55 13.97 -10.83
N ILE A 59 -2.27 15.20 -10.41
CA ILE A 59 -0.92 15.65 -10.06
C ILE A 59 -0.75 15.54 -8.55
N ILE A 60 0.28 14.82 -8.12
CA ILE A 60 0.66 14.69 -6.71
C ILE A 60 2.02 15.36 -6.51
N GLU A 61 2.10 16.25 -5.54
CA GLU A 61 3.35 16.85 -5.08
C GLU A 61 4.05 15.94 -4.07
N GLY A 62 5.36 15.78 -4.23
CA GLY A 62 6.23 15.09 -3.28
C GLY A 62 7.57 15.80 -3.15
N CYS A 63 8.46 15.25 -2.32
CA CYS A 63 9.74 15.87 -1.96
C CYS A 63 10.58 16.33 -3.16
N ASP A 64 10.55 15.55 -4.24
CA ASP A 64 11.43 15.73 -5.39
C ASP A 64 10.71 16.27 -6.64
N GLY A 65 9.50 16.81 -6.48
CA GLY A 65 8.70 17.41 -7.55
C GLY A 65 7.27 16.87 -7.64
N PHE A 66 6.78 16.72 -8.86
CA PHE A 66 5.40 16.36 -9.17
C PHE A 66 5.31 15.02 -9.88
N ARG A 67 4.28 14.24 -9.60
CA ARG A 67 3.97 12.98 -10.26
C ARG A 67 2.59 13.07 -10.90
N VAL A 68 2.44 12.57 -12.12
CA VAL A 68 1.13 12.40 -12.75
C VAL A 68 0.72 10.95 -12.55
N VAL A 69 -0.35 10.71 -11.80
CA VAL A 69 -0.75 9.38 -11.33
C VAL A 69 -2.25 9.13 -11.45
N ILE A 70 -2.64 7.86 -11.54
CA ILE A 70 -4.00 7.40 -11.24
C ILE A 70 -3.96 6.62 -9.93
N ARG A 71 -4.89 6.93 -9.02
CA ARG A 71 -5.07 6.28 -7.71
C ARG A 71 -6.43 5.59 -7.63
N GLY A 72 -6.64 4.86 -6.54
CA GLY A 72 -7.91 4.15 -6.29
C GLY A 72 -8.02 2.89 -7.14
N ILE A 73 -6.87 2.25 -7.43
CA ILE A 73 -6.82 0.98 -8.12
C ILE A 73 -7.01 -0.11 -7.07
N ASP A 74 -8.20 -0.72 -7.08
CA ASP A 74 -8.62 -1.65 -6.02
C ASP A 74 -7.89 -3.00 -6.07
N THR A 75 -7.39 -3.43 -7.23
CA THR A 75 -6.73 -4.74 -7.38
C THR A 75 -5.48 -4.62 -8.27
N PHE A 76 -4.51 -5.49 -8.04
CA PHE A 76 -3.29 -5.52 -8.85
C PHE A 76 -3.58 -5.77 -10.34
N ASP A 77 -4.49 -6.68 -10.65
CA ASP A 77 -4.88 -7.01 -12.03
C ASP A 77 -5.48 -5.81 -12.77
N VAL A 78 -6.34 -5.02 -12.11
CA VAL A 78 -6.85 -3.76 -12.68
C VAL A 78 -5.70 -2.78 -12.95
N GLY A 79 -4.70 -2.75 -12.07
CA GLY A 79 -3.48 -1.98 -12.29
C GLY A 79 -2.68 -2.45 -13.51
N VAL A 80 -2.51 -3.77 -13.67
CA VAL A 80 -1.80 -4.36 -14.80
C VAL A 80 -2.52 -4.08 -16.12
N ASP A 81 -3.85 -4.22 -16.14
CA ASP A 81 -4.66 -3.89 -17.31
C ASP A 81 -4.53 -2.40 -17.67
N LEU A 82 -4.66 -1.51 -16.69
CA LEU A 82 -4.46 -0.07 -16.86
C LEU A 82 -3.06 0.25 -17.41
N GLN A 83 -2.03 -0.39 -16.88
CA GLN A 83 -0.65 -0.24 -17.35
C GLN A 83 -0.51 -0.69 -18.80
N SER A 84 -1.12 -1.82 -19.18
CA SER A 84 -1.12 -2.35 -20.54
C SER A 84 -1.76 -1.36 -21.52
N GLU A 85 -2.95 -0.84 -21.19
CA GLU A 85 -3.64 0.15 -22.03
C GLU A 85 -2.84 1.45 -22.15
N ALA A 86 -2.27 1.95 -21.04
CA ALA A 86 -1.46 3.16 -21.09
C ALA A 86 -0.18 2.99 -21.93
N ARG A 87 0.44 1.81 -21.90
CA ARG A 87 1.60 1.50 -22.73
C ARG A 87 1.25 1.44 -24.21
N LYS A 88 0.07 0.93 -24.58
CA LYS A 88 -0.43 0.98 -25.98
C LYS A 88 -0.58 2.41 -26.48
N GLU A 89 -0.97 3.33 -25.59
CA GLU A 89 -1.04 4.77 -25.87
C GLU A 89 0.33 5.49 -25.80
N GLY A 90 1.42 4.76 -25.62
CA GLY A 90 2.78 5.28 -25.63
C GLY A 90 3.26 5.88 -24.30
N PHE A 91 2.56 5.65 -23.20
CA PHE A 91 2.99 6.10 -21.87
C PHE A 91 3.86 5.05 -21.16
N GLY A 92 4.99 5.49 -20.62
CA GLY A 92 5.89 4.66 -19.80
C GLY A 92 5.39 4.47 -18.37
N VAL A 93 4.19 3.92 -18.19
CA VAL A 93 3.54 3.78 -16.88
C VAL A 93 4.21 2.71 -16.01
N THR A 94 4.44 3.04 -14.74
CA THR A 94 4.83 2.12 -13.67
C THR A 94 3.69 1.92 -12.69
N LEU A 95 3.61 0.72 -12.09
CA LEU A 95 2.73 0.46 -10.96
C LEU A 95 3.57 0.52 -9.69
N GLU A 96 3.11 1.30 -8.73
CA GLU A 96 3.83 1.56 -7.48
C GLU A 96 2.91 1.34 -6.30
N CYS A 97 3.42 0.60 -5.30
CA CYS A 97 2.71 0.39 -4.06
C CYS A 97 2.91 1.60 -3.15
N ILE A 98 1.83 2.16 -2.64
CA ILE A 98 1.88 3.25 -1.66
C ILE A 98 1.42 2.72 -0.32
N GLN A 99 2.26 2.95 0.68
CA GLN A 99 1.93 2.65 2.06
C GLN A 99 1.51 3.93 2.77
N ALA A 100 0.43 3.85 3.55
CA ALA A 100 0.05 4.93 4.43
C ALA A 100 1.16 5.24 5.45
N LYS A 101 1.19 6.49 5.91
CA LYS A 101 2.08 6.93 6.98
C LYS A 101 1.83 6.12 8.23
N GLN A 102 2.91 5.60 8.81
CA GLN A 102 2.85 4.96 10.12
C GLN A 102 2.52 5.99 11.21
N ILE A 103 1.46 5.74 11.98
CA ILE A 103 0.94 6.52 13.10
C ILE A 103 1.38 5.97 14.47
N GLY A 104 2.20 4.91 14.50
CA GLY A 104 2.78 4.34 15.71
C GLY A 104 1.82 3.46 16.50
N ILE A 105 0.83 2.85 15.84
CA ILE A 105 -0.18 2.01 16.49
C ILE A 105 -0.01 0.58 15.99
N TRP A 106 -0.01 -0.38 16.93
CA TRP A 106 0.01 -1.79 16.56
C TRP A 106 -1.36 -2.26 16.10
N ASP A 107 -1.40 -2.84 14.91
CA ASP A 107 -2.55 -3.47 14.30
C ASP A 107 -2.31 -4.99 14.24
N GLY A 108 -3.39 -5.75 14.31
CA GLY A 108 -3.40 -7.19 14.08
C GLY A 108 -4.03 -7.47 12.73
N ILE A 109 -3.28 -8.06 11.82
CA ILE A 109 -3.71 -8.41 10.48
C ILE A 109 -4.26 -9.84 10.51
N LEU A 110 -5.43 -10.07 9.93
CA LEU A 110 -6.07 -11.39 9.79
C LEU A 110 -5.72 -12.08 8.47
N GLY A 111 -5.37 -11.28 7.47
CA GLY A 111 -5.03 -11.73 6.13
C GLY A 111 -5.41 -10.71 5.07
N HIS A 112 -5.17 -11.10 3.83
CA HIS A 112 -5.33 -10.27 2.66
C HIS A 112 -6.31 -10.94 1.69
N ALA A 113 -7.01 -10.14 0.90
CA ALA A 113 -7.81 -10.64 -0.21
C ALA A 113 -7.63 -9.75 -1.43
N ARG A 114 -7.80 -10.37 -2.59
CA ARG A 114 -7.65 -9.70 -3.88
C ARG A 114 -8.74 -8.66 -4.13
N ASP A 115 -9.91 -8.81 -3.54
CA ASP A 115 -11.06 -7.92 -3.75
C ASP A 115 -11.87 -7.71 -2.44
N ARG A 116 -12.79 -6.74 -2.50
CA ARG A 116 -13.61 -6.36 -1.35
C ARG A 116 -14.53 -7.51 -0.87
N PRO A 117 -15.19 -8.29 -1.75
CA PRO A 117 -15.96 -9.46 -1.33
C PRO A 117 -15.11 -10.49 -0.56
N GLY A 118 -13.92 -10.83 -1.06
CA GLY A 118 -13.00 -11.74 -0.39
C GLY A 118 -12.57 -11.24 0.98
N ALA A 119 -12.22 -9.95 1.10
CA ALA A 119 -11.84 -9.37 2.38
C ALA A 119 -13.02 -9.30 3.36
N THR A 120 -14.23 -9.05 2.85
CA THR A 120 -15.45 -9.05 3.65
C THR A 120 -15.77 -10.46 4.16
N ALA A 121 -15.52 -11.51 3.36
CA ALA A 121 -15.65 -12.89 3.79
C ALA A 121 -14.68 -13.23 4.94
N ILE A 122 -13.43 -12.76 4.88
CA ILE A 122 -12.45 -12.91 5.97
C ILE A 122 -12.95 -12.19 7.24
N ALA A 123 -13.41 -10.94 7.13
CA ALA A 123 -13.91 -10.17 8.28
C ALA A 123 -15.15 -10.81 8.92
N ASN A 124 -16.09 -11.31 8.11
CA ASN A 124 -17.28 -12.02 8.59
C ASN A 124 -16.90 -13.33 9.30
N ARG A 125 -15.95 -14.08 8.74
CA ARG A 125 -15.42 -15.28 9.39
C ARG A 125 -14.76 -14.92 10.73
N ALA A 126 -13.97 -13.85 10.78
CA ALA A 126 -13.30 -13.41 12.00
C ALA A 126 -14.30 -13.09 13.12
N ALA A 127 -15.38 -12.36 12.79
CA ALA A 127 -16.47 -12.12 13.72
C ALA A 127 -17.10 -13.43 14.23
N SER A 128 -17.32 -14.41 13.36
CA SER A 128 -17.93 -15.70 13.74
C SER A 128 -17.07 -16.57 14.67
N VAL A 129 -15.74 -16.37 14.68
CA VAL A 129 -14.80 -17.16 15.51
C VAL A 129 -14.18 -16.35 16.66
N GLY A 130 -14.83 -15.26 17.04
CA GLY A 130 -14.51 -14.49 18.24
C GLY A 130 -13.48 -13.37 18.06
N PHE A 131 -13.31 -12.87 16.83
CA PHE A 131 -12.55 -11.65 16.52
C PHE A 131 -13.48 -10.58 15.91
N PRO A 132 -14.41 -10.01 16.70
CA PRO A 132 -15.26 -8.93 16.23
C PRO A 132 -14.44 -7.65 15.99
N GLY A 133 -14.94 -6.76 15.12
CA GLY A 133 -14.32 -5.45 14.89
C GLY A 133 -13.21 -5.43 13.83
N ALA A 134 -13.03 -6.52 13.08
CA ALA A 134 -12.21 -6.55 11.88
C ALA A 134 -12.70 -5.51 10.86
N LYS A 135 -11.78 -4.70 10.35
CA LYS A 135 -12.01 -3.65 9.35
C LYS A 135 -11.22 -3.96 8.09
N LEU A 136 -11.62 -3.34 6.98
CA LEU A 136 -10.95 -3.45 5.70
C LEU A 136 -10.20 -2.16 5.42
N ARG A 137 -8.97 -2.29 4.92
CA ARG A 137 -8.22 -1.18 4.31
C ARG A 137 -7.60 -1.65 3.00
N ASN A 138 -7.24 -0.72 2.13
CA ASN A 138 -6.55 -1.06 0.90
C ASN A 138 -5.16 -1.61 1.23
N ASP A 139 -4.79 -2.69 0.58
CA ASP A 139 -3.44 -3.23 0.63
C ASP A 139 -2.50 -2.32 -0.19
N PRO A 140 -1.27 -2.01 0.28
CA PRO A 140 -0.32 -1.18 -0.46
C PRO A 140 -0.11 -1.59 -1.91
N CYS A 141 -0.17 -2.89 -2.22
CA CYS A 141 0.08 -3.40 -3.57
C CYS A 141 -1.18 -3.81 -4.34
N GLY A 142 -2.35 -3.36 -3.87
CA GLY A 142 -3.65 -3.69 -4.46
C GLY A 142 -4.31 -4.87 -3.75
N GLY A 143 -5.64 -4.87 -3.77
CA GLY A 143 -6.46 -5.72 -2.91
C GLY A 143 -6.75 -5.03 -1.57
N PHE A 144 -7.15 -5.85 -0.61
CA PHE A 144 -7.62 -5.41 0.69
C PHE A 144 -6.98 -6.24 1.79
N GLU A 145 -6.58 -5.55 2.85
CA GLU A 145 -6.16 -6.17 4.09
C GLU A 145 -7.28 -6.10 5.13
N VAL A 146 -7.43 -7.16 5.90
CA VAL A 146 -8.38 -7.24 7.01
C VAL A 146 -7.63 -7.16 8.32
N TYR A 147 -7.95 -6.15 9.14
CA TYR A 147 -7.18 -5.79 10.32
C TYR A 147 -8.05 -5.43 11.52
N VAL A 148 -7.49 -5.59 12.71
CA VAL A 148 -8.01 -5.08 14.00
C VAL A 148 -7.01 -4.08 14.54
N ARG A 149 -7.47 -2.87 14.85
CA ARG A 149 -6.59 -1.76 15.24
C ARG A 149 -6.53 -1.56 16.74
N GLY A 150 -5.39 -1.06 17.23
CA GLY A 150 -5.29 -0.41 18.53
C GLY A 150 -4.75 -1.29 19.64
N PHE A 151 -3.83 -2.20 19.33
CA PHE A 151 -3.10 -2.93 20.37
C PHE A 151 -2.16 -1.98 21.12
N ALA A 152 -2.08 -2.17 22.43
CA ALA A 152 -1.29 -1.32 23.31
C ALA A 152 0.21 -1.36 22.98
N ASP A 153 0.70 -2.52 22.54
CA ASP A 153 2.09 -2.74 22.17
C ASP A 153 2.23 -3.93 21.21
N GLN A 154 3.46 -4.15 20.74
CA GLN A 154 3.81 -5.26 19.87
C GLN A 154 3.42 -6.61 20.45
N ARG A 155 3.67 -6.82 21.76
CA ARG A 155 3.45 -8.13 22.41
C ARG A 155 1.96 -8.48 22.43
N ALA A 156 1.11 -7.51 22.73
CA ALA A 156 -0.34 -7.66 22.71
C ALA A 156 -0.84 -8.03 21.29
N ALA A 157 -0.37 -7.31 20.27
CA ALA A 157 -0.71 -7.61 18.88
C ALA A 157 -0.23 -9.00 18.44
N GLN A 158 0.98 -9.39 18.85
CA GLN A 158 1.59 -10.67 18.46
C GLN A 158 0.90 -11.86 19.13
N SER A 159 0.57 -11.74 20.41
CA SER A 159 -0.21 -12.74 21.15
C SER A 159 -1.61 -12.91 20.54
N TRP A 160 -2.22 -11.80 20.11
CA TRP A 160 -3.50 -11.85 19.40
C TRP A 160 -3.38 -12.54 18.03
N ALA A 161 -2.32 -12.26 17.27
CA ALA A 161 -2.07 -12.87 15.97
C ALA A 161 -1.83 -14.39 16.09
N GLU A 162 -1.12 -14.82 17.14
CA GLU A 162 -0.98 -16.24 17.49
C GLU A 162 -2.32 -16.92 17.76
N ALA A 163 -3.19 -16.28 18.54
CA ALA A 163 -4.54 -16.78 18.79
C ALA A 163 -5.38 -16.85 17.50
N ALA A 164 -5.24 -15.88 16.60
CA ALA A 164 -5.92 -15.87 15.30
C ALA A 164 -5.43 -17.02 14.39
N ARG A 165 -4.12 -17.27 14.36
CA ARG A 165 -3.55 -18.45 13.67
C ARG A 165 -4.14 -19.75 14.19
N GLY A 166 -4.24 -19.91 15.51
CA GLY A 166 -4.88 -21.07 16.14
C GLY A 166 -6.37 -21.25 15.82
N ARG A 167 -7.04 -20.22 15.28
CA ARG A 167 -8.47 -20.23 14.90
C ARG A 167 -8.69 -20.18 13.38
N GLY A 168 -7.66 -20.50 12.60
CA GLY A 168 -7.76 -20.71 11.16
C GLY A 168 -7.50 -19.47 10.30
N PHE A 169 -6.79 -18.47 10.83
CA PHE A 169 -6.19 -17.37 10.07
C PHE A 169 -4.67 -17.57 10.00
N PRO A 170 -4.16 -18.46 9.13
CA PRO A 170 -2.75 -18.85 9.11
C PRO A 170 -1.79 -17.68 8.86
N ASP A 171 -2.25 -16.66 8.15
CA ASP A 171 -1.46 -15.48 7.78
C ASP A 171 -1.56 -14.34 8.80
N ALA A 172 -2.19 -14.58 9.96
CA ALA A 172 -2.37 -13.51 10.93
C ALA A 172 -1.04 -13.06 11.55
N VAL A 173 -0.82 -11.74 11.57
CA VAL A 173 0.45 -11.11 11.97
C VAL A 173 0.22 -9.79 12.71
N ALA A 174 1.19 -9.37 13.52
CA ALA A 174 1.22 -8.04 14.12
C ALA A 174 2.00 -7.07 13.22
N GLU A 175 1.38 -5.95 12.88
CA GLU A 175 1.97 -4.92 12.04
C GLU A 175 2.00 -3.58 12.78
N LEU A 176 3.13 -2.87 12.68
CA LEU A 176 3.21 -1.48 13.12
C LEU A 176 2.65 -0.59 12.03
N ASN A 177 1.51 0.02 12.33
CA ASN A 177 0.87 1.02 11.51
C ASN A 177 1.13 2.42 12.04
#